data_AF-A0A917JGY4-F1
#
_entry.id   AF-A0A917JGY4-F1
#
_cell.length_a   1.000
_cell.length_b   1.000
_cell.length_c   1.000
_cell.angle_alpha   90.00
_cell.angle_beta   90.00
_cell.angle_gamma   90.00
#
_symmetry.space_group_name_H-M   'P 1'
#
loop_
_entity.id
_entity.type
_entity.pdbx_description
1 polymer ?
#
loop_
_entity_poly.entity_id
_entity_poly.type
_entity_poly.pdbx_seq_one_letter_code
_entity_poly.pdbx_strand_id
1 'polypeptide(L)'
;MQKIAFNTITNQQIIDTRLQHAYQTGSLKGAVNIPLAKFEKVASKLISSKNSLVFIVDEAQTQQLDTLEAQALALGFPAPLSYLLLAEIPVDQLVQTQTISATDFLATTNDYILLDVRDQANVTKPAPEKNLKTISLDDLASTYAQLDPEKEIYTLCGSGNSATTAASFLNSHGHKATVIEGGATAIQKELENQ
;
A
#
# COMPACT_ATOMS: atom_id res chain seq x y z
N MET A 1 -21.53 -8.58 -3.48
CA MET A 1 -20.28 -9.31 -3.76
C MET A 1 -20.38 -10.75 -3.31
N GLN A 2 -19.70 -11.67 -3.99
CA GLN A 2 -19.67 -13.08 -3.59
C GLN A 2 -18.45 -13.38 -2.71
N LYS A 3 -18.66 -14.12 -1.62
CA LYS A 3 -17.55 -14.71 -0.84
C LYS A 3 -16.90 -15.84 -1.63
N ILE A 4 -15.58 -15.85 -1.72
CA ILE A 4 -14.82 -16.90 -2.40
C ILE A 4 -13.86 -17.60 -1.45
N ALA A 5 -13.36 -18.77 -1.84
CA ALA A 5 -12.31 -19.46 -1.11
C ALA A 5 -10.92 -19.01 -1.62
N PHE A 6 -9.92 -19.04 -0.74
CA PHE A 6 -8.55 -18.63 -1.07
C PHE A 6 -8.00 -19.31 -2.34
N ASN A 7 -8.25 -20.61 -2.50
CA ASN A 7 -7.77 -21.42 -3.62
C ASN A 7 -8.47 -21.13 -4.96
N THR A 8 -9.50 -20.28 -5.00
CA THR A 8 -10.18 -19.89 -6.25
C THR A 8 -9.67 -18.56 -6.82
N ILE A 9 -8.74 -17.90 -6.14
CA ILE A 9 -8.06 -16.71 -6.66
C ILE A 9 -7.21 -17.13 -7.86
N THR A 10 -7.37 -16.43 -8.98
CA THR A 10 -6.62 -16.70 -10.22
C THR A 10 -6.02 -15.39 -10.75
N ASN A 11 -6.74 -14.69 -11.62
CA ASN A 11 -6.24 -13.52 -12.36
C ASN A 11 -6.83 -12.19 -11.87
N GLN A 12 -7.48 -12.18 -10.70
CA GLN A 12 -8.06 -10.96 -10.12
C GLN A 12 -7.00 -10.11 -9.43
N GLN A 13 -7.22 -8.78 -9.40
CA GLN A 13 -6.44 -7.91 -8.53
C GLN A 13 -6.91 -8.08 -7.09
N ILE A 14 -5.96 -8.27 -6.18
CA ILE A 14 -6.24 -8.54 -4.77
C ILE A 14 -6.09 -7.23 -4.01
N ILE A 15 -7.17 -6.74 -3.40
CA ILE A 15 -7.20 -5.47 -2.68
C ILE A 15 -7.47 -5.74 -1.21
N ASP A 16 -6.51 -5.43 -0.35
CA ASP A 16 -6.70 -5.56 1.10
C ASP A 16 -7.19 -4.22 1.68
N THR A 17 -8.41 -4.22 2.22
CA THR A 17 -9.07 -3.00 2.71
C THR A 17 -8.79 -2.70 4.17
N ARG A 18 -7.98 -3.51 4.85
CA ARG A 18 -7.66 -3.31 6.27
C ARG A 18 -6.76 -2.09 6.46
N LEU A 19 -6.71 -1.59 7.68
CA LEU A 19 -5.85 -0.46 8.05
C LEU A 19 -4.37 -0.87 8.02
N GLN A 20 -3.50 0.15 7.89
CA GLN A 20 -2.05 0.03 7.79
C GLN A 20 -1.46 -1.08 8.67
N HIS A 21 -1.64 -1.00 9.99
CA HIS A 21 -0.98 -1.93 10.90
C HIS A 21 -1.48 -3.37 10.76
N ALA A 22 -2.78 -3.56 10.48
CA ALA A 22 -3.34 -4.89 10.25
C ALA A 22 -2.82 -5.51 8.95
N TYR A 23 -2.66 -4.70 7.90
CA TYR A 23 -2.05 -5.16 6.64
C TYR A 23 -0.56 -5.52 6.84
N GLN A 24 0.19 -4.67 7.54
CA GLN A 24 1.63 -4.83 7.75
C GLN A 24 1.98 -6.11 8.52
N THR A 25 1.15 -6.53 9.48
CA THR A 25 1.39 -7.73 10.30
C THR A 25 1.16 -9.06 9.57
N GLY A 26 0.53 -9.03 8.40
CA GLY A 26 0.32 -10.20 7.56
C GLY A 26 -0.76 -9.95 6.50
N SER A 27 -0.40 -10.08 5.23
CA SER A 27 -1.31 -9.94 4.08
C SER A 27 -0.95 -10.94 2.99
N LEU A 28 -1.84 -11.15 2.02
CA LEU A 28 -1.55 -12.05 0.92
C LEU A 28 -0.48 -11.46 -0.02
N LYS A 29 0.48 -12.27 -0.46
CA LYS A 29 1.50 -11.83 -1.41
C LYS A 29 0.86 -11.28 -2.68
N GLY A 30 1.26 -10.07 -3.07
CA GLY A 30 0.72 -9.38 -4.25
C GLY A 30 -0.58 -8.61 -4.00
N ALA A 31 -1.15 -8.66 -2.78
CA ALA A 31 -2.28 -7.82 -2.43
C ALA A 31 -1.85 -6.35 -2.27
N VAL A 32 -2.66 -5.43 -2.79
CA VAL A 32 -2.45 -3.97 -2.64
C VAL A 32 -3.32 -3.45 -1.49
N ASN A 33 -2.72 -2.76 -0.54
CA ASN A 33 -3.43 -2.18 0.60
C ASN A 33 -4.11 -0.87 0.22
N ILE A 34 -5.44 -0.89 0.14
CA ILE A 34 -6.25 0.31 -0.07
C ILE A 34 -7.35 0.32 0.99
N PRO A 35 -7.11 0.96 2.15
CA PRO A 35 -8.12 1.03 3.21
C PRO A 35 -9.45 1.58 2.68
N LEU A 36 -10.58 1.02 3.16
CA LEU A 36 -11.91 1.40 2.67
C LEU A 36 -12.12 2.93 2.64
N ALA A 37 -11.70 3.63 3.70
CA ALA A 37 -11.81 5.08 3.82
C ALA A 37 -11.07 5.89 2.72
N LYS A 38 -10.14 5.27 2.00
CA LYS A 38 -9.36 5.86 0.90
C LYS A 38 -9.74 5.30 -0.47
N PHE A 39 -10.54 4.24 -0.53
CA PHE A 39 -10.75 3.46 -1.74
C PHE A 39 -11.24 4.31 -2.91
N GLU A 40 -12.31 5.10 -2.72
CA GLU A 40 -12.84 6.02 -3.73
C GLU A 40 -11.80 6.99 -4.33
N LYS A 41 -10.86 7.45 -3.50
CA LYS A 41 -9.89 8.49 -3.90
C LYS A 41 -8.68 7.91 -4.63
N VAL A 42 -8.31 6.67 -4.31
CA VAL A 42 -7.02 6.08 -4.69
C VAL A 42 -7.17 4.97 -5.73
N ALA A 43 -8.23 4.16 -5.66
CA ALA A 43 -8.31 2.92 -6.42
C ALA A 43 -8.22 3.13 -7.94
N SER A 44 -8.98 4.04 -8.52
CA SER A 44 -8.98 4.26 -9.98
C SER A 44 -7.65 4.79 -10.54
N LYS A 45 -6.80 5.38 -9.68
CA LYS A 45 -5.48 5.89 -10.04
C LYS A 45 -4.39 4.86 -9.84
N LEU A 46 -4.56 3.98 -8.85
CA LEU A 46 -3.52 3.04 -8.43
C LEU A 46 -3.66 1.66 -9.06
N ILE A 47 -4.88 1.20 -9.33
CA ILE A 47 -5.15 -0.17 -9.83
C ILE A 47 -5.93 -0.15 -11.15
N SER A 48 -5.78 -1.22 -11.94
CA SER A 48 -6.36 -1.29 -13.28
C SER A 48 -7.87 -1.47 -13.24
N SER A 49 -8.63 -0.62 -13.95
CA SER A 49 -10.08 -0.81 -14.13
C SER A 49 -10.45 -1.95 -15.09
N LYS A 50 -9.48 -2.63 -15.69
CA LYS A 50 -9.73 -3.73 -16.66
C LYS A 50 -9.90 -5.09 -16.00
N ASN A 51 -9.44 -5.26 -14.77
CA ASN A 51 -9.43 -6.55 -14.08
C ASN A 51 -10.48 -6.57 -12.97
N SER A 52 -11.12 -7.72 -12.78
CA SER A 52 -11.99 -7.97 -11.63
C SER A 52 -11.19 -7.92 -10.32
N LEU A 53 -11.87 -7.55 -9.24
CA LEU A 53 -11.28 -7.37 -7.91
C LEU A 53 -11.72 -8.49 -6.96
N VAL A 54 -10.77 -8.93 -6.14
CA VAL A 54 -11.01 -9.71 -4.92
C VAL A 54 -10.60 -8.84 -3.73
N PHE A 55 -11.55 -8.57 -2.84
CA PHE A 55 -11.28 -7.82 -1.62
C PHE A 55 -10.90 -8.75 -0.47
N ILE A 56 -9.76 -8.50 0.18
CA ILE A 56 -9.43 -9.09 1.48
C ILE A 56 -9.99 -8.16 2.54
N VAL A 57 -10.88 -8.71 3.36
CA VAL A 57 -11.54 -8.00 4.46
C VAL A 57 -11.35 -8.77 5.77
N ASP A 58 -11.42 -8.07 6.89
CA ASP A 58 -11.62 -8.71 8.20
C ASP A 58 -13.13 -8.88 8.50
N GLU A 59 -13.45 -9.65 9.54
CA GLU A 59 -14.85 -9.94 9.91
C GLU A 59 -15.67 -8.69 10.18
N ALA A 60 -15.05 -7.65 10.79
CA ALA A 60 -15.71 -6.39 11.06
C ALA A 60 -16.10 -5.64 9.77
N GLN A 61 -15.25 -5.72 8.73
CA GLN A 61 -15.49 -5.08 7.44
C GLN A 61 -16.59 -5.76 6.60
N THR A 62 -17.06 -6.97 6.97
CA THR A 62 -18.16 -7.63 6.26
C THR A 62 -19.45 -6.81 6.23
N GLN A 63 -19.66 -5.96 7.24
CA GLN A 63 -20.79 -5.02 7.32
C GLN A 63 -20.73 -3.89 6.28
N GLN A 64 -19.57 -3.70 5.64
CA GLN A 64 -19.31 -2.61 4.69
C GLN A 64 -19.17 -3.11 3.25
N LEU A 65 -19.46 -4.39 2.99
CA LEU A 65 -19.33 -5.00 1.65
C LEU A 65 -20.21 -4.29 0.61
N ASP A 66 -21.46 -3.95 0.95
CA ASP A 66 -22.35 -3.25 0.01
C ASP A 66 -21.80 -1.87 -0.37
N THR A 67 -21.24 -1.15 0.59
CA THR A 67 -20.57 0.15 0.36
C THR A 67 -19.35 -0.04 -0.55
N LEU A 68 -18.49 -1.00 -0.24
CA LEU A 68 -17.28 -1.27 -1.02
C LEU A 68 -17.61 -1.70 -2.45
N GLU A 69 -18.67 -2.51 -2.63
CA GLU A 69 -19.16 -2.92 -3.94
C GLU A 69 -19.67 -1.72 -4.74
N ALA A 70 -20.52 -0.89 -4.12
CA ALA A 70 -21.04 0.31 -4.75
C ALA A 70 -19.91 1.26 -5.18
N GLN A 71 -18.90 1.45 -4.33
CA GLN A 71 -17.72 2.26 -4.65
C GLN A 71 -16.95 1.69 -5.84
N ALA A 72 -16.67 0.38 -5.85
CA ALA A 72 -15.94 -0.25 -6.94
C ALA A 72 -16.69 -0.16 -8.27
N LEU A 73 -18.00 -0.40 -8.27
CA LEU A 73 -18.83 -0.27 -9.47
C LEU A 73 -18.91 1.18 -9.96
N ALA A 74 -19.04 2.15 -9.04
CA ALA A 74 -19.07 3.57 -9.39
C ALA A 74 -17.74 4.06 -10.01
N LEU A 75 -16.62 3.46 -9.60
CA LEU A 75 -15.31 3.70 -10.20
C LEU A 75 -15.08 2.94 -11.53
N GLY A 76 -16.03 2.11 -11.95
CA GLY A 76 -15.98 1.38 -13.21
C GLY A 76 -15.23 0.06 -13.18
N PHE A 77 -14.99 -0.52 -12.00
CA PHE A 77 -14.41 -1.87 -11.91
C PHE A 77 -15.43 -2.94 -12.35
N PRO A 78 -15.01 -3.94 -13.16
CA PRO A 78 -15.92 -4.91 -13.75
C PRO A 78 -16.38 -5.95 -12.73
N ALA A 79 -17.67 -6.27 -12.78
CA ALA A 79 -18.26 -7.41 -12.09
C ALA A 79 -17.90 -8.76 -12.77
N PRO A 80 -17.97 -9.90 -12.06
CA PRO A 80 -18.31 -10.01 -10.64
C PRO A 80 -17.20 -9.50 -9.72
N LEU A 81 -17.61 -8.91 -8.60
CA LEU A 81 -16.73 -8.51 -7.49
C LEU A 81 -16.85 -9.56 -6.39
N SER A 82 -15.72 -9.92 -5.79
CA SER A 82 -15.64 -10.98 -4.78
C SER A 82 -14.89 -10.51 -3.54
N TYR A 83 -15.10 -11.20 -2.43
CA TYR A 83 -14.32 -10.98 -1.21
C TYR A 83 -13.87 -12.29 -0.57
N LEU A 84 -12.80 -12.19 0.21
CA LEU A 84 -12.18 -13.26 1.00
C LEU A 84 -11.94 -12.73 2.41
N LEU A 85 -12.25 -13.54 3.42
CA LEU A 85 -11.91 -13.21 4.80
C LEU A 85 -10.43 -13.50 5.04
N LEU A 86 -9.73 -12.56 5.67
CA LEU A 86 -8.33 -12.78 6.08
C LEU A 86 -8.17 -14.06 6.92
N ALA A 87 -9.12 -14.33 7.82
CA ALA A 87 -9.08 -15.50 8.70
C ALA A 87 -9.14 -16.85 7.96
N GLU A 88 -9.53 -16.85 6.68
CA GLU A 88 -9.60 -18.03 5.82
C GLU A 88 -8.35 -18.21 4.94
N ILE A 89 -7.41 -17.27 5.01
CA ILE A 89 -6.12 -17.38 4.34
C ILE A 89 -5.17 -18.18 5.25
N PRO A 90 -4.55 -19.27 4.74
CA PRO A 90 -3.56 -20.01 5.52
C PRO A 90 -2.40 -19.11 5.97
N VAL A 91 -1.96 -19.25 7.21
CA VAL A 91 -0.95 -18.38 7.83
C VAL A 91 0.38 -18.39 7.08
N ASP A 92 0.76 -19.53 6.50
CA ASP A 92 1.97 -19.70 5.68
C ASP A 92 1.91 -18.97 4.33
N GLN A 93 0.73 -18.49 3.92
CA GLN A 93 0.52 -17.68 2.72
C GLN A 93 0.54 -16.18 3.02
N LEU A 94 0.59 -15.79 4.30
CA LEU A 94 0.65 -14.39 4.72
C LEU A 94 2.11 -13.92 4.77
N VAL A 95 2.35 -12.76 4.17
CA VAL A 95 3.62 -12.06 4.19
C VAL A 95 3.51 -10.76 4.99
N GLN A 96 4.51 -10.53 5.84
CA GLN A 96 4.64 -9.27 6.58
C GLN A 96 5.22 -8.20 5.67
N THR A 97 4.74 -6.98 5.83
CA THR A 97 5.33 -5.82 5.15
C THR A 97 6.64 -5.47 5.85
N GLN A 98 7.71 -5.25 5.08
CA GLN A 98 8.95 -4.77 5.65
C GLN A 98 8.78 -3.34 6.13
N THR A 99 9.25 -3.07 7.35
CA THR A 99 9.25 -1.74 7.96
C THR A 99 10.65 -1.42 8.48
N ILE A 100 10.95 -0.12 8.59
CA ILE A 100 12.18 0.38 9.18
C ILE A 100 11.85 1.56 10.10
N SER A 101 12.52 1.61 11.26
CA SER A 101 12.39 2.76 12.16
C SER A 101 13.01 4.01 11.51
N ALA A 102 12.58 5.21 11.93
CA ALA A 102 13.17 6.45 11.44
C ALA A 102 14.68 6.53 11.77
N THR A 103 15.08 6.08 12.96
CA THR A 103 16.48 6.04 13.40
C THR A 103 17.33 5.12 12.51
N ASP A 104 16.87 3.89 12.26
CA ASP A 104 17.61 2.94 11.41
C ASP A 104 17.66 3.38 9.95
N PHE A 105 16.58 3.99 9.46
CA PHE A 105 16.56 4.59 8.13
C PHE A 105 17.63 5.69 7.99
N LEU A 106 17.71 6.60 8.96
CA LEU A 106 18.71 7.67 8.96
C LEU A 106 20.16 7.13 9.04
N ALA A 107 20.35 5.96 9.67
CA ALA A 107 21.64 5.27 9.73
C ALA A 107 21.99 4.47 8.45
N THR A 108 21.09 4.39 7.47
CA THR A 108 21.29 3.56 6.26
C THR A 108 22.37 4.15 5.34
N THR A 109 23.37 3.34 5.02
CA THR A 109 24.53 3.71 4.20
C THR A 109 24.52 3.12 2.80
N ASN A 110 23.78 2.03 2.59
CA ASN A 110 23.62 1.38 1.29
C ASN A 110 22.98 2.34 0.26
N ASP A 111 23.12 2.00 -1.03
CA ASP A 111 22.39 2.71 -2.09
C ASP A 111 20.90 2.30 -2.04
N TYR A 112 20.00 3.27 -2.12
CA TYR A 112 18.55 3.09 -1.94
C TYR A 112 17.78 4.16 -2.71
N ILE A 113 16.45 4.02 -2.78
CA ILE A 113 15.54 5.07 -3.20
C ILE A 113 14.69 5.49 -2.00
N LEU A 114 14.70 6.78 -1.65
CA LEU A 114 13.72 7.33 -0.73
C LEU A 114 12.54 7.86 -1.55
N LEU A 115 11.40 7.20 -1.49
CA LEU A 115 10.21 7.55 -2.26
C LEU A 115 9.19 8.28 -1.39
N ASP A 116 9.09 9.60 -1.56
CA ASP A 116 8.04 10.41 -0.92
C ASP A 116 6.77 10.42 -1.77
N VAL A 117 5.72 9.82 -1.21
CA VAL A 117 4.41 9.67 -1.87
C VAL A 117 3.36 10.69 -1.46
N ARG A 118 3.79 11.74 -0.75
CA ARG A 118 2.91 12.87 -0.42
C ARG A 118 2.67 13.73 -1.65
N ASP A 119 1.50 14.37 -1.65
CA ASP A 119 1.26 15.52 -2.50
C ASP A 119 2.19 16.66 -2.07
N GLN A 120 3.15 16.99 -2.93
CA GLN A 120 4.20 17.97 -2.66
C GLN A 120 3.65 19.38 -2.44
N ALA A 121 2.45 19.70 -2.95
CA ALA A 121 1.78 20.97 -2.68
C ALA A 121 1.37 21.13 -1.21
N ASN A 122 1.25 20.01 -0.47
CA ASN A 122 0.74 19.95 0.89
C ASN A 122 1.80 19.50 1.92
N VAL A 123 3.06 19.43 1.52
CA VAL A 123 4.16 19.03 2.40
C VAL A 123 4.55 20.17 3.33
N THR A 124 4.38 19.98 4.64
CA THR A 124 4.82 20.92 5.68
C THR A 124 6.12 20.52 6.36
N LYS A 125 6.51 19.25 6.24
CA LYS A 125 7.71 18.67 6.85
C LYS A 125 8.64 18.14 5.76
N PRO A 126 9.86 18.69 5.61
CA PRO A 126 10.76 18.27 4.55
C PRO A 126 11.12 16.80 4.71
N ALA A 127 11.26 16.10 3.58
CA ALA A 127 11.88 14.78 3.54
C ALA A 127 13.41 14.94 3.51
N PRO A 128 14.18 13.93 3.94
CA PRO A 128 15.62 13.89 3.68
C PRO A 128 15.91 13.98 2.18
N GLU A 129 16.93 14.76 1.80
CA GLU A 129 17.24 15.02 0.39
C GLU A 129 18.01 13.87 -0.29
N LYS A 130 18.76 13.09 0.51
CA LYS A 130 19.59 12.00 0.01
C LYS A 130 18.71 10.94 -0.67
N ASN A 131 19.00 10.66 -1.94
CA ASN A 131 18.32 9.66 -2.77
C ASN A 131 16.79 9.87 -2.89
N LEU A 132 16.32 11.10 -2.69
CA LEU A 132 14.90 11.44 -2.71
C LEU A 132 14.33 11.39 -4.13
N LYS A 133 13.19 10.71 -4.26
CA LYS A 133 12.28 10.74 -5.41
C LYS A 133 10.89 11.12 -4.90
N THR A 134 10.30 12.14 -5.50
CA THR A 134 8.95 12.60 -5.17
C THR A 134 7.98 12.13 -6.25
N ILE A 135 7.11 11.18 -5.91
CA ILE A 135 6.07 10.68 -6.82
C ILE A 135 4.82 10.56 -5.97
N SER A 136 3.82 11.42 -6.22
CA SER A 136 2.58 11.36 -5.45
C SER A 136 1.94 9.97 -5.55
N LEU A 137 1.17 9.57 -4.54
CA LEU A 137 0.46 8.28 -4.61
C LEU A 137 -0.44 8.17 -5.85
N ASP A 138 -1.00 9.29 -6.30
CA ASP A 138 -1.87 9.39 -7.47
C ASP A 138 -1.12 9.12 -8.78
N ASP A 139 0.17 9.50 -8.85
CA ASP A 139 1.02 9.33 -10.04
C ASP A 139 1.83 8.03 -10.00
N LEU A 140 1.79 7.28 -8.89
CA LEU A 140 2.66 6.13 -8.69
C LEU A 140 2.44 5.06 -9.76
N ALA A 141 1.19 4.75 -10.12
CA ALA A 141 0.89 3.68 -11.07
C ALA A 141 1.39 3.96 -12.49
N SER A 142 1.48 5.24 -12.89
CA SER A 142 1.95 5.63 -14.21
C SER A 142 3.47 5.81 -14.28
N THR A 143 4.15 5.89 -13.13
CA THR A 143 5.57 6.27 -13.06
C THR A 143 6.48 5.26 -12.38
N TYR A 144 5.96 4.28 -11.64
CA TYR A 144 6.78 3.33 -10.86
C TYR A 144 7.83 2.60 -11.70
N ALA A 145 7.55 2.34 -12.98
CA ALA A 145 8.47 1.67 -13.90
C ALA A 145 9.79 2.42 -14.12
N GLN A 146 9.89 3.70 -13.74
CA GLN A 146 11.15 4.46 -13.78
C GLN A 146 12.04 4.20 -12.56
N LEU A 147 11.52 3.56 -11.51
CA LEU A 147 12.26 3.20 -10.31
C LEU A 147 13.10 1.96 -10.60
N ASP A 148 14.32 1.94 -10.07
CA ASP A 148 15.20 0.78 -10.20
C ASP A 148 14.61 -0.41 -9.40
N PRO A 149 14.26 -1.55 -10.05
CA PRO A 149 13.65 -2.68 -9.38
C PRO A 149 14.60 -3.45 -8.46
N GLU A 150 15.92 -3.29 -8.63
CA GLU A 150 16.90 -4.00 -7.80
C GLU A 150 17.21 -3.27 -6.49
N LYS A 151 16.95 -1.96 -6.43
CA LYS A 151 17.17 -1.14 -5.24
C LYS A 151 16.07 -1.32 -4.20
N GLU A 152 16.47 -1.23 -2.94
CA GLU A 152 15.54 -1.08 -1.83
C GLU A 152 14.85 0.29 -1.91
N ILE A 153 13.53 0.30 -1.82
CA ILE A 153 12.70 1.51 -1.89
C ILE A 153 12.10 1.76 -0.51
N TYR A 154 12.55 2.82 0.14
CA TYR A 154 11.96 3.29 1.39
C TYR A 154 10.80 4.23 1.10
N THR A 155 9.57 3.82 1.40
CA THR A 155 8.39 4.65 1.16
C THR A 155 8.13 5.58 2.34
N LEU A 156 7.88 6.85 2.01
CA LEU A 156 7.67 7.92 2.96
C LEU A 156 6.31 8.58 2.72
N CYS A 157 5.56 8.80 3.81
CA CYS A 157 4.44 9.74 3.80
C CYS A 157 4.40 10.51 5.13
N GLY A 158 3.33 11.26 5.41
CA GLY A 158 3.25 12.06 6.65
C GLY A 158 3.32 11.24 7.94
N SER A 159 2.66 10.08 7.99
CA SER A 159 2.51 9.22 9.18
C SER A 159 2.61 7.71 8.92
N GLY A 160 2.89 7.27 7.69
CA GLY A 160 3.01 5.84 7.30
C GLY A 160 1.82 5.25 6.51
N ASN A 161 0.62 5.83 6.60
CA ASN A 161 -0.57 5.25 5.99
C ASN A 161 -0.49 5.15 4.45
N SER A 162 -0.18 6.25 3.77
CA SER A 162 -0.05 6.24 2.29
C SER A 162 1.25 5.57 1.83
N ALA A 163 2.28 5.57 2.67
CA ALA A 163 3.52 4.85 2.43
C ALA A 163 3.28 3.33 2.38
N THR A 164 2.37 2.80 3.20
CA THR A 164 1.97 1.39 3.19
C THR A 164 1.22 1.02 1.91
N THR A 165 0.27 1.85 1.48
CA THR A 165 -0.38 1.67 0.17
C THR A 165 0.63 1.69 -0.97
N ALA A 166 1.56 2.65 -0.99
CA ALA A 166 2.61 2.71 -2.00
C ALA A 166 3.52 1.48 -1.98
N ALA A 167 3.97 1.04 -0.80
CA ALA A 167 4.82 -0.14 -0.66
C ALA A 167 4.11 -1.41 -1.14
N SER A 168 2.83 -1.59 -0.79
CA SER A 168 2.04 -2.74 -1.25
C SER A 168 1.90 -2.78 -2.78
N PHE A 169 1.68 -1.62 -3.41
CA PHE A 169 1.63 -1.50 -4.87
C PHE A 169 2.99 -1.82 -5.51
N LEU A 170 4.09 -1.26 -4.98
CA LEU A 170 5.42 -1.52 -5.49
C LEU A 170 5.80 -3.01 -5.37
N ASN A 171 5.50 -3.62 -4.22
CA ASN A 171 5.74 -5.04 -3.97
C ASN A 171 4.89 -5.94 -4.88
N SER A 172 3.65 -5.56 -5.21
CA SER A 172 2.82 -6.30 -6.18
C SER A 172 3.36 -6.22 -7.61
N HIS A 173 4.25 -5.26 -7.90
CA HIS A 173 4.92 -5.08 -9.19
C HIS A 173 6.39 -5.53 -9.18
N GLY A 174 6.83 -6.23 -8.13
CA GLY A 174 8.16 -6.86 -8.07
C GLY A 174 9.28 -5.99 -7.51
N HIS A 175 8.99 -4.76 -7.07
CA HIS A 175 9.96 -3.96 -6.33
C HIS A 175 10.12 -4.45 -4.89
N LYS A 176 11.21 -4.05 -4.23
CA LYS A 176 11.47 -4.27 -2.80
C LYS A 176 11.18 -2.99 -2.03
N ALA A 177 9.96 -2.86 -1.51
CA ALA A 177 9.53 -1.66 -0.80
C ALA A 177 9.40 -1.90 0.70
N THR A 178 10.06 -1.03 1.47
CA THR A 178 10.07 -1.00 2.94
C THR A 178 9.44 0.31 3.44
N VAL A 179 8.53 0.22 4.40
CA VAL A 179 7.80 1.39 4.93
C VAL A 179 8.59 2.04 6.06
N ILE A 180 8.80 3.36 5.99
CA ILE A 180 9.37 4.11 7.12
C ILE A 180 8.29 4.34 8.19
N GLU A 181 8.53 3.80 9.38
CA GLU A 181 7.60 3.88 10.51
C GLU A 181 7.42 5.33 10.98
N GLY A 182 6.17 5.72 11.21
CA GLY A 182 5.80 7.10 11.60
C GLY A 182 6.06 8.16 10.52
N GLY A 183 6.62 7.79 9.37
CA GLY A 183 6.84 8.66 8.22
C GLY A 183 7.67 9.91 8.51
N ALA A 184 7.40 10.99 7.79
CA ALA A 184 8.14 12.24 7.91
C ALA A 184 8.06 12.86 9.31
N THR A 185 6.99 12.58 10.05
CA THR A 185 6.86 13.02 11.45
C THR A 185 7.87 12.36 12.36
N ALA A 186 8.12 11.05 12.20
CA ALA A 186 9.13 10.35 12.98
C ALA A 186 10.55 10.77 12.58
N ILE A 187 10.82 10.89 11.27
CA ILE A 187 12.13 11.37 10.78
C ILE A 187 12.46 12.74 11.37
N GLN A 188 11.53 13.70 11.30
CA GLN A 188 11.77 15.04 11.85
C GLN A 188 12.10 14.98 13.34
N LYS A 189 11.34 14.20 14.11
CA LYS A 189 11.58 14.03 15.54
C LYS A 189 12.98 13.47 15.83
N GLU A 190 13.44 12.49 15.06
CA GLU A 190 14.79 11.93 15.21
C GLU A 190 15.86 12.97 14.88
N LEU A 191 15.67 13.79 13.84
CA LEU A 191 16.59 14.85 13.46
C LEU A 191 16.65 16.00 14.48
N GLU A 192 15.54 16.30 15.16
CA GLU A 192 15.47 17.34 16.21
C GLU A 192 16.15 16.91 17.53
N ASN A 193 16.36 15.60 17.73
CA ASN A 193 16.96 15.05 18.94
C ASN A 193 18.47 14.75 18.81
N GLN A 194 19.06 15.02 17.65
CA GLN A 194 20.51 14.88 17.38
C GLN A 194 21.24 16.20 17.60
#